data_AF-A0AAV1AVN3-F1
#
_entry.id   AF-A0AAV1AVN3-F1
#
_cell.length_a   1.000
_cell.length_b   1.000
_cell.length_c   1.000
_cell.angle_alpha   90.00
_cell.angle_beta   90.00
_cell.angle_gamma   90.00
#
_symmetry.space_group_name_H-M   'P 1'
#
loop_
_entity.id
_entity.type
_entity.pdbx_description
1 polymer ?
#
loop_
_entity_poly.entity_id
_entity_poly.type
_entity_poly.pdbx_seq_one_letter_code
_entity_poly.pdbx_strand_id
1 'polypeptide(L)'
;MGYYLADGIYPEWATFVKTISMPQGEKKKLFAQHQESARKDVERAFGVLQSRFAIIRGPARAWHMDTLKHTIYACIILHNMIVEDERHTYGGNFDYSYDNVDNNHSTTETFSGPHPNLATRLQRRANIREKQVHRQLQGDLVEYIWERFGHEDDEIYVKL
;
A
#
# COMPACT_ATOMS: atom_id res chain seq x y z
N MET A 1 -11.04 1.24 11.23
CA MET A 1 -10.75 0.07 10.36
C MET A 1 -9.73 0.56 9.34
N GLY A 2 -8.61 -0.14 9.15
CA GLY A 2 -7.61 0.26 8.14
C GLY A 2 -8.13 0.04 6.72
N TYR A 3 -7.53 0.72 5.75
CA TYR A 3 -7.82 0.56 4.33
C TYR A 3 -6.56 0.26 3.53
N TYR A 4 -6.72 -0.29 2.33
CA TYR A 4 -5.63 -0.59 1.41
C TYR A 4 -5.90 0.09 0.07
N LEU A 5 -4.86 0.71 -0.50
CA LEU A 5 -4.94 1.23 -1.88
C LEU A 5 -4.99 0.05 -2.85
N ALA A 6 -5.91 0.13 -3.81
CA ALA A 6 -6.13 -0.91 -4.80
C ALA A 6 -6.23 -0.31 -6.20
N ASP A 7 -5.91 -1.12 -7.20
CA ASP A 7 -6.08 -0.73 -8.60
C ASP A 7 -7.53 -0.95 -9.09
N GLY A 8 -7.75 -0.73 -10.39
CA GLY A 8 -9.05 -0.91 -11.05
C GLY A 8 -9.57 -2.35 -11.08
N ILE A 9 -8.71 -3.37 -10.99
CA ILE A 9 -9.05 -4.80 -11.16
C ILE A 9 -9.66 -5.40 -9.88
N TYR A 10 -9.44 -4.77 -8.73
CA TYR A 10 -10.02 -5.21 -7.46
C TYR A 10 -11.51 -4.83 -7.32
N PRO A 11 -12.29 -5.66 -6.61
CA PRO A 11 -13.70 -5.36 -6.33
C PRO A 11 -13.85 -4.18 -5.36
N GLU A 12 -15.04 -3.58 -5.35
CA GLU A 12 -15.44 -2.50 -4.42
C GLU A 12 -15.72 -3.07 -3.01
N TRP A 13 -14.67 -3.53 -2.33
CA TRP A 13 -14.76 -3.95 -0.93
C TRP A 13 -14.56 -2.76 0.01
N ALA A 14 -15.19 -2.81 1.17
CA ALA A 14 -15.16 -1.77 2.20
C ALA A 14 -13.74 -1.40 2.67
N THR A 15 -12.76 -2.31 2.49
CA THR A 15 -11.37 -2.09 2.88
C THR A 15 -10.47 -1.65 1.73
N PHE A 16 -10.95 -1.65 0.49
CA PHE A 16 -10.16 -1.28 -0.69
C PHE A 16 -10.52 0.14 -1.14
N VAL A 17 -9.50 0.95 -1.39
CA VAL A 17 -9.67 2.31 -1.93
C VAL A 17 -9.07 2.34 -3.32
N LYS A 18 -9.95 2.45 -4.31
CA LYS A 18 -9.58 2.46 -5.73
C LYS A 18 -9.33 3.89 -6.19
N THR A 19 -8.46 4.05 -7.19
CA THR A 19 -8.40 5.30 -7.97
C THR A 19 -9.73 5.56 -8.68
N ILE A 20 -10.00 6.82 -9.02
CA ILE A 20 -11.17 7.22 -9.80
C ILE A 20 -10.77 7.17 -11.27
N SER A 21 -11.38 6.26 -12.04
CA SER A 21 -11.16 6.22 -13.49
C SER A 21 -11.76 7.46 -14.15
N MET A 22 -10.98 8.11 -15.02
CA MET A 22 -11.35 9.34 -15.73
C MET A 22 -11.88 10.44 -14.78
N PRO A 23 -11.06 10.91 -13.82
CA PRO A 23 -11.52 11.84 -12.79
C PRO A 23 -12.00 13.16 -13.41
N GLN A 24 -13.21 13.57 -13.05
CA GLN A 24 -13.82 14.83 -13.49
C GLN A 24 -13.79 15.87 -12.35
N GLY A 25 -13.28 17.06 -12.64
CA GLY A 25 -13.08 18.13 -11.67
C GLY A 25 -11.77 17.99 -10.88
N GLU A 26 -11.23 19.12 -10.43
CA GLU A 26 -9.89 19.22 -9.80
C GLU A 26 -9.76 18.33 -8.57
N LYS A 27 -10.79 18.31 -7.72
CA LYS A 27 -10.81 17.48 -6.52
C LYS A 27 -10.57 15.99 -6.79
N LYS A 28 -11.26 15.44 -7.78
CA LYS A 28 -11.14 14.02 -8.14
C LYS A 28 -9.82 13.73 -8.84
N LYS A 29 -9.28 14.70 -9.61
CA LYS A 29 -7.97 14.58 -10.25
C LYS A 29 -6.86 14.52 -9.19
N LEU A 30 -6.89 15.43 -8.22
CA LEU A 30 -5.92 15.48 -7.12
C LEU A 30 -5.92 14.18 -6.31
N PHE A 31 -7.12 13.66 -6.00
CA PHE A 31 -7.26 12.36 -5.34
C PHE A 31 -6.65 11.23 -6.17
N ALA A 32 -6.99 11.13 -7.47
CA ALA A 32 -6.47 10.09 -8.35
C ALA A 32 -4.94 10.16 -8.46
N GLN A 33 -4.38 11.37 -8.60
CA GLN A 33 -2.93 11.59 -8.68
C GLN A 33 -2.21 11.14 -7.40
N HIS A 34 -2.70 11.53 -6.23
CA HIS A 34 -2.10 11.11 -4.95
C HIS A 34 -2.18 9.60 -4.75
N GLN A 35 -3.34 9.00 -5.04
CA GLN A 35 -3.54 7.57 -4.92
C GLN A 35 -2.60 6.80 -5.84
N GLU A 36 -2.53 7.21 -7.11
CA GLU A 36 -1.74 6.52 -8.12
C GLU A 36 -0.24 6.70 -7.90
N SER A 37 0.20 7.86 -7.41
CA SER A 37 1.59 8.09 -7.02
C SER A 37 2.01 7.15 -5.90
N ALA A 38 1.22 7.08 -4.81
CA ALA A 38 1.50 6.18 -3.69
C ALA A 38 1.52 4.71 -4.13
N ARG A 39 0.59 4.30 -5.00
CA ARG A 39 0.58 2.95 -5.57
C ARG A 39 1.83 2.67 -6.41
N LYS A 40 2.25 3.65 -7.24
CA LYS A 40 3.42 3.52 -8.12
C LYS A 40 4.71 3.34 -7.33
N ASP A 41 4.86 3.98 -6.17
CA ASP A 41 6.03 3.81 -5.32
C ASP A 41 6.11 2.38 -4.74
N VAL A 42 4.97 1.84 -4.29
CA VAL A 42 4.88 0.45 -3.83
C VAL A 42 5.21 -0.51 -4.97
N GLU A 43 4.62 -0.32 -6.15
CA GLU A 43 4.88 -1.16 -7.32
C GLU A 43 6.33 -1.12 -7.78
N ARG A 44 6.96 0.06 -7.74
CA ARG A 44 8.39 0.22 -8.02
C ARG A 44 9.24 -0.54 -7.01
N ALA A 45 8.95 -0.42 -5.72
CA ALA A 45 9.68 -1.16 -4.68
C ALA A 45 9.57 -2.69 -4.87
N PHE A 46 8.36 -3.20 -5.14
CA PHE A 46 8.17 -4.61 -5.45
C PHE A 46 8.85 -5.04 -6.75
N GLY A 47 8.86 -4.18 -7.78
CA GLY A 47 9.59 -4.42 -9.03
C GLY A 47 11.10 -4.55 -8.80
N VAL A 48 11.69 -3.71 -7.96
CA VAL A 48 13.10 -3.81 -7.56
C VAL A 48 13.36 -5.12 -6.82
N LEU A 49 12.53 -5.45 -5.82
CA LEU A 49 12.66 -6.70 -5.07
C LEU A 49 12.53 -7.94 -5.98
N GLN A 50 11.57 -7.95 -6.90
CA GLN A 50 11.42 -9.02 -7.90
C GLN A 50 12.62 -9.09 -8.86
N SER A 51 13.18 -7.95 -9.26
CA SER A 51 14.35 -7.94 -10.14
C SER A 51 15.59 -8.54 -9.46
N ARG A 52 15.79 -8.26 -8.17
CA ARG A 52 16.96 -8.74 -7.40
C ARG A 52 16.77 -10.17 -6.88
N PHE A 53 15.58 -10.53 -6.42
CA PHE A 53 15.31 -11.82 -5.79
C PHE A 53 14.34 -12.65 -6.63
N ALA A 54 14.88 -13.61 -7.39
CA ALA A 54 14.09 -14.49 -8.26
C ALA A 54 12.98 -15.25 -7.52
N ILE A 55 13.18 -15.51 -6.22
CA ILE A 55 12.21 -16.18 -5.34
C ILE A 55 10.87 -15.44 -5.23
N ILE A 56 10.83 -14.11 -5.43
CA ILE A 56 9.62 -13.28 -5.35
C ILE A 56 8.83 -13.30 -6.67
N ARG A 57 9.44 -13.69 -7.79
CA ARG A 57 8.81 -13.63 -9.13
C ARG A 57 7.72 -14.69 -9.33
N GLY A 58 7.81 -15.80 -8.61
CA GLY A 58 6.92 -16.95 -8.78
C GLY A 58 5.59 -16.80 -8.03
N PRO A 59 4.52 -17.45 -8.50
CA PRO A 59 3.26 -17.52 -7.75
C PRO A 59 3.43 -18.32 -6.46
N ALA A 60 3.07 -17.74 -5.33
CA ALA A 60 3.22 -18.37 -4.01
C ALA A 60 2.05 -19.31 -3.62
N ARG A 61 1.36 -19.91 -4.60
CA ARG A 61 0.11 -20.68 -4.36
C ARG A 61 0.29 -21.88 -3.43
N ALA A 62 1.49 -22.45 -3.36
CA ALA A 62 1.81 -23.62 -2.53
C ALA A 62 2.51 -23.25 -1.22
N TRP A 63 2.64 -21.96 -0.90
CA TRP A 63 3.44 -21.51 0.25
C TRP A 63 2.55 -21.30 1.46
N HIS A 64 3.02 -21.71 2.63
CA HIS A 64 2.42 -21.28 3.88
C HIS A 64 2.59 -19.77 4.04
N MET A 65 1.58 -19.10 4.62
CA MET A 65 1.64 -17.65 4.84
C MET A 65 2.86 -17.24 5.66
N ASP A 66 3.26 -18.05 6.65
CA ASP A 66 4.47 -17.81 7.42
C ASP A 66 5.72 -17.86 6.54
N THR A 67 5.85 -18.87 5.67
CA THR A 67 6.97 -18.97 4.72
C THR A 67 7.03 -17.76 3.79
N LEU A 68 5.88 -17.31 3.27
CA LEU A 68 5.80 -16.11 2.44
C LEU A 68 6.28 -14.87 3.21
N LYS A 69 5.76 -14.67 4.43
CA LYS A 69 6.12 -13.55 5.31
C LYS A 69 7.62 -13.52 5.60
N HIS A 70 8.19 -14.65 6.01
CA HIS A 70 9.63 -14.75 6.28
C HIS A 70 10.46 -14.51 5.03
N THR A 71 10.02 -15.00 3.86
CA THR A 71 10.75 -14.80 2.61
C THR A 71 10.76 -13.33 2.20
N ILE A 72 9.62 -12.63 2.29
CA ILE A 72 9.53 -11.20 1.98
C ILE A 72 10.40 -10.40 2.95
N TYR A 73 10.35 -10.67 4.25
CA TYR A 73 11.22 -9.99 5.22
C TYR A 73 12.69 -10.25 4.99
N ALA A 74 13.08 -11.50 4.72
CA ALA A 74 14.46 -11.82 4.40
C ALA A 74 14.94 -11.03 3.17
N CYS A 75 14.12 -10.93 2.12
CA CYS A 75 14.47 -10.15 0.92
C CYS A 75 14.57 -8.64 1.20
N ILE A 76 13.70 -8.08 2.06
CA ILE A 76 13.77 -6.66 2.46
C ILE A 76 15.04 -6.40 3.27
N ILE A 77 15.34 -7.24 4.26
CA ILE A 77 16.53 -7.11 5.10
C ILE A 77 17.79 -7.23 4.24
N LEU A 78 17.87 -8.26 3.39
CA LEU A 78 19.00 -8.44 2.48
C LEU A 78 19.12 -7.27 1.49
N HIS A 79 18.01 -6.74 0.98
CA HIS A 79 18.03 -5.55 0.12
C HIS A 79 18.65 -4.37 0.83
N ASN A 80 18.19 -4.06 2.04
CA ASN A 80 18.70 -2.95 2.83
C ASN A 80 20.18 -3.14 3.14
N MET A 81 20.59 -4.36 3.54
CA MET A 81 22.01 -4.67 3.79
C MET A 81 22.88 -4.48 2.54
N ILE A 82 22.43 -4.92 1.36
CA ILE A 82 23.16 -4.72 0.09
C ILE A 82 23.24 -3.25 -0.26
N VAL A 83 22.15 -2.49 -0.09
CA VAL A 83 22.14 -1.04 -0.35
C VAL A 83 23.14 -0.33 0.57
N GLU A 84 23.18 -0.65 1.86
CA GLU A 84 24.16 -0.07 2.79
C GLU A 84 25.61 -0.45 2.44
N ASP A 85 25.88 -1.70 2.05
CA ASP A 85 27.22 -2.12 1.62
C ASP A 85 27.66 -1.41 0.32
N GLU A 86 26.76 -1.29 -0.66
CA GLU A 86 27.00 -0.57 -1.91
C GLU A 86 27.21 0.95 -1.66
N ARG A 87 26.53 1.55 -0.67
CA ARG A 87 26.73 2.97 -0.26
C ARG A 87 28.14 3.24 0.25
N HIS A 88 28.75 2.31 0.99
CA HIS A 88 30.13 2.45 1.48
C HIS A 88 31.17 2.31 0.36
N THR A 89 30.82 1.62 -0.72
CA THR A 89 31.71 1.35 -1.86
C THR A 89 31.77 2.52 -2.85
N TYR A 90 30.69 3.30 -2.99
CA TYR A 90 30.62 4.51 -3.81
C TYR A 90 30.45 5.74 -2.91
N GLY A 91 31.55 6.32 -2.45
CA GLY A 91 31.59 7.41 -1.45
C GLY A 91 30.83 8.69 -1.83
N GLY A 92 29.50 8.68 -1.63
CA GLY A 92 28.62 9.83 -1.78
C GLY A 92 27.52 9.81 -0.73
N ASN A 93 27.61 10.72 0.24
CA ASN A 93 26.57 11.01 1.22
C ASN A 93 25.24 11.35 0.52
N PHE A 94 24.36 10.37 0.34
CA PHE A 94 22.93 10.62 0.18
C PHE A 94 22.23 10.17 1.46
N ASP A 95 21.98 11.14 2.32
CA ASP A 95 21.23 11.00 3.56
C ASP A 95 19.76 10.65 3.23
N TYR A 96 19.44 9.37 3.31
CA TYR A 96 18.06 8.91 3.42
C TYR A 96 17.86 8.47 4.87
N SER A 97 17.83 9.44 5.80
CA SER A 97 17.45 9.19 7.18
C SER A 97 16.05 8.55 7.21
N TYR A 98 16.02 7.23 7.41
CA TYR A 98 14.83 6.44 7.69
C TYR A 98 14.66 6.30 9.22
N ASP A 99 15.03 7.32 9.99
CA ASP A 99 14.83 7.34 11.43
C ASP A 99 13.38 7.72 11.75
N ASN A 100 12.52 6.71 11.67
CA ASN A 100 11.40 6.43 12.59
C ASN A 100 10.44 5.43 11.91
N VAL A 101 10.89 4.21 11.68
CA VAL A 101 9.95 3.09 11.64
C VAL A 101 9.84 2.58 13.06
N ASP A 102 8.84 3.12 13.75
CA ASP A 102 8.37 2.59 15.01
C ASP A 102 8.17 1.07 14.81
N ASN A 103 9.02 0.28 15.46
CA ASN A 103 9.08 -1.19 15.37
C ASN A 103 7.89 -1.82 16.11
N ASN A 104 6.70 -1.24 15.94
CA ASN A 104 5.45 -1.93 16.19
C ASN A 104 5.30 -2.95 15.07
N HIS A 105 5.98 -4.09 15.24
CA HIS A 105 5.47 -5.38 14.81
C HIS A 105 4.04 -5.46 15.34
N SER A 106 3.09 -4.95 14.56
CA SER A 106 1.71 -5.38 14.67
C SER A 106 1.76 -6.84 14.29
N THR A 107 1.99 -7.67 15.30
CA THR A 107 1.63 -9.07 15.29
C THR A 107 0.16 -9.04 14.93
N THR A 108 -0.16 -9.20 13.64
CA THR A 108 -1.49 -9.65 13.26
C THR A 108 -1.63 -10.96 14.00
N GLU A 109 -2.27 -10.90 15.17
CA GLU A 109 -2.60 -12.07 15.94
C GLU A 109 -3.30 -13.01 14.97
N THR A 110 -2.62 -14.10 14.64
CA THR A 110 -3.25 -15.24 14.01
C THR A 110 -4.34 -15.61 15.01
N PHE A 111 -5.59 -15.28 14.68
CA PHE A 111 -6.75 -15.49 15.55
C PHE A 111 -6.81 -16.99 15.90
N SER A 112 -6.17 -17.39 16.98
CA SER A 112 -6.23 -18.72 17.61
C SER A 112 -7.50 -18.82 18.46
N GLY A 113 -8.60 -18.27 17.95
CA GLY A 113 -9.93 -18.41 18.52
C GLY A 113 -10.68 -19.56 17.85
N PRO A 114 -11.74 -20.10 18.47
CA PRO A 114 -12.63 -21.05 17.83
C PRO A 114 -13.05 -20.53 16.45
N HIS A 115 -12.97 -21.38 15.43
CA HIS A 115 -13.36 -20.96 14.08
C HIS A 115 -14.77 -20.37 14.13
N PRO A 116 -14.97 -19.13 13.65
CA PRO A 116 -16.27 -18.48 13.69
C PRO A 116 -17.27 -19.35 12.94
N ASN A 117 -18.47 -19.50 13.51
CA ASN A 117 -19.54 -20.26 12.89
C ASN A 117 -19.87 -19.73 11.49
N LEU A 118 -20.58 -20.53 10.69
CA LEU A 118 -20.88 -20.18 9.30
C LEU A 118 -21.60 -18.82 9.19
N ALA A 119 -22.53 -18.52 10.10
CA ALA A 119 -23.27 -17.26 10.12
C ALA A 119 -22.33 -16.06 10.35
N THR A 120 -21.42 -16.13 11.32
CA THR A 120 -20.42 -15.09 11.59
C THR A 120 -19.48 -14.90 10.38
N ARG A 121 -19.09 -15.99 9.71
CA ARG A 121 -18.26 -15.90 8.48
C ARG A 121 -19.01 -15.24 7.32
N LEU A 122 -20.29 -15.58 7.14
CA LEU A 122 -21.15 -14.96 6.12
C LEU A 122 -21.34 -13.48 6.41
N GLN A 123 -21.60 -13.11 7.66
CA GLN A 123 -21.75 -11.71 8.07
C GLN A 123 -20.47 -10.92 7.84
N ARG A 124 -19.30 -11.42 8.27
CA ARG A 124 -18.01 -10.76 8.01
C ARG A 124 -17.77 -10.54 6.53
N ARG A 125 -18.10 -11.53 5.69
CA ARG A 125 -18.00 -11.41 4.22
C ARG A 125 -18.98 -10.38 3.66
N ALA A 126 -20.21 -10.31 4.19
CA ALA A 126 -21.19 -9.32 3.79
C ALA A 126 -20.68 -7.90 4.10
N ASN A 127 -20.17 -7.68 5.31
CA ASN A 127 -19.63 -6.39 5.74
C ASN A 127 -18.42 -5.96 4.88
N ILE A 128 -17.48 -6.88 4.58
CA ILE A 128 -16.33 -6.55 3.72
C ILE A 128 -16.77 -6.21 2.28
N ARG A 129 -17.87 -6.81 1.80
CA ARG A 129 -18.40 -6.57 0.45
C ARG A 129 -19.38 -5.41 0.39
N GLU A 130 -19.54 -4.67 1.49
CA GLU A 130 -20.48 -3.56 1.57
C GLU A 130 -19.98 -2.37 0.72
N LYS A 131 -20.57 -2.25 -0.47
CA LYS A 131 -20.20 -1.21 -1.45
C LYS A 131 -20.46 0.21 -0.95
N GLN A 132 -21.45 0.38 -0.06
CA GLN A 132 -21.76 1.69 0.50
C GLN A 132 -20.61 2.20 1.37
N VAL A 133 -20.05 1.34 2.23
CA VAL A 133 -18.88 1.67 3.05
C VAL A 133 -17.67 1.97 2.17
N HIS A 134 -17.46 1.21 1.09
CA HIS A 134 -16.42 1.51 0.09
C HIS A 134 -16.55 2.92 -0.49
N ARG A 135 -17.75 3.28 -0.98
CA ARG A 135 -17.99 4.60 -1.59
C ARG A 135 -17.89 5.74 -0.59
N GLN A 136 -18.37 5.52 0.63
CA GLN A 136 -18.26 6.51 1.71
C GLN A 136 -16.80 6.77 2.02
N LEU A 137 -16.00 5.72 2.27
CA LEU A 137 -14.57 5.85 2.51
C LEU A 137 -13.84 6.55 1.37
N GLN A 138 -14.16 6.20 0.11
CA GLN A 138 -13.55 6.87 -1.04
C GLN A 138 -13.92 8.37 -1.08
N GLY A 139 -15.18 8.71 -0.83
CA GLY A 139 -15.64 10.10 -0.74
C GLY A 139 -14.93 10.87 0.37
N ASP A 140 -14.87 10.31 1.57
CA ASP A 140 -14.21 10.91 2.73
C ASP A 140 -12.71 11.16 2.45
N LEU A 141 -12.04 10.25 1.74
CA LEU A 141 -10.64 10.43 1.35
C LEU A 141 -10.45 11.48 0.25
N VAL A 142 -11.40 11.59 -0.69
CA VAL A 142 -11.40 12.66 -1.70
C VAL A 142 -11.54 14.03 -1.02
N GLU A 143 -12.42 14.15 -0.03
CA GLU A 143 -12.57 15.35 0.81
C GLU A 143 -11.27 15.65 1.57
N TYR A 144 -10.75 14.66 2.29
CA TYR A 144 -9.53 14.80 3.09
C TYR A 144 -8.30 15.24 2.27
N ILE A 145 -8.05 14.60 1.12
CA ILE A 145 -6.90 14.96 0.26
C ILE A 145 -7.06 16.38 -0.27
N TRP A 146 -8.29 16.79 -0.60
CA TRP A 146 -8.56 18.14 -1.06
C TRP A 146 -8.35 19.20 0.01
N GLU A 147 -8.87 18.97 1.22
CA GLU A 147 -8.65 19.90 2.35
C GLU A 147 -7.17 20.05 2.68
N ARG A 148 -6.39 18.97 2.51
CA ARG A 148 -4.98 18.94 2.86
C ARG A 148 -4.05 19.50 1.77
N PHE A 149 -4.33 19.21 0.50
CA PHE A 149 -3.40 19.48 -0.62
C PHE A 149 -4.02 20.34 -1.73
N GLY A 150 -5.33 20.62 -1.70
CA GLY A 150 -6.04 21.38 -2.74
C GLY A 150 -5.66 22.85 -2.84
N HIS A 151 -4.81 23.34 -1.93
CA HIS A 151 -4.27 24.70 -1.94
C HIS A 151 -2.81 24.77 -2.44
N GLU A 152 -2.17 23.64 -2.74
CA GLU A 152 -0.76 23.60 -3.18
C GLU A 152 -0.60 23.80 -4.71
N ASP A 153 -1.70 23.72 -5.49
CA ASP A 153 -1.68 23.89 -6.95
C ASP A 153 -1.44 25.34 -7.42
N ASP A 154 -1.41 26.33 -6.52
CA ASP A 154 -1.10 27.73 -6.87
C ASP A 154 0.42 28.03 -6.96
N GLU A 155 1.31 27.13 -6.50
CA GLU A 155 2.77 27.40 -6.50
C GLU A 155 3.58 26.68 -7.58
N ILE A 156 3.00 25.74 -8.34
CA ILE A 156 3.77 24.93 -9.31
C ILE A 156 3.88 25.61 -10.70
N TYR A 157 3.14 26.70 -10.96
CA TYR A 157 3.22 27.43 -12.24
C TYR A 157 4.22 28.59 -12.30
N VAL A 158 5.02 28.83 -11.26
CA VAL A 158 6.08 29.85 -11.29
C VAL A 158 7.44 29.23 -11.01
N LYS A 159 7.98 28.52 -12.00
CA LYS A 159 9.42 28.41 -12.31
C LYS A 159 9.59 27.61 -13.60
N LEU A 160 9.46 28.32 -14.72
CA LEU A 160 10.23 28.03 -15.93
C LEU A 160 11.66 28.54 -15.73
#